data_AF-A0A2N2W9C3-F1
#
_entry.id   AF-A0A2N2W9C3-F1
#
_cell.length_a   1.000
_cell.length_b   1.000
_cell.length_c   1.000
_cell.angle_alpha   90.00
_cell.angle_beta   90.00
_cell.angle_gamma   90.00
#
_symmetry.space_group_name_H-M   'P 1'
#
loop_
_entity.id
_entity.type
_entity.pdbx_description
1 polymer ?
#
loop_
_entity_poly.entity_id
_entity_poly.type
_entity_poly.pdbx_seq_one_letter_code
_entity_poly.pdbx_strand_id
1 'polypeptide(L)'
;YISLDWTPAGEKKEGLIRYFPAGIVAGIAPFNFPLNLAVHKIAPAIAAGCPVILKPSSTTPLSTLLLAEIIDETDLPKGAVSILPMDRETGNILVTDPRFALLSFTGSPEVGWKMKAAAGKKKVVLELGGNAGLIVTKSADISDA
;
A
#
# COMPACT_ATOMS: atom_id res chain seq x y z
N TYR A 1 -3.69 27.31 -3.73
CA TYR A 1 -5.04 27.78 -4.04
C TYR A 1 -5.28 27.53 -5.52
N ILE A 2 -6.51 27.19 -5.92
CA ILE A 2 -6.90 27.05 -7.32
C ILE A 2 -8.01 28.05 -7.61
N SER A 3 -7.97 28.72 -8.76
CA SER A 3 -9.09 29.56 -9.17
C SER A 3 -10.31 28.68 -9.46
N LEU A 4 -11.50 29.11 -9.06
CA LEU A 4 -12.77 28.42 -9.32
C LEU A 4 -13.64 29.13 -10.38
N ASP A 5 -13.10 30.16 -11.03
CA ASP A 5 -13.77 31.03 -12.00
C ASP A 5 -14.10 30.36 -13.35
N TRP A 6 -13.79 29.07 -13.52
CA TRP A 6 -14.23 28.26 -14.67
C TRP A 6 -15.76 28.03 -14.75
N THR A 7 -16.52 28.53 -13.76
CA THR A 7 -17.99 28.55 -13.76
C THR A 7 -18.49 29.89 -13.23
N PRO A 8 -19.66 30.40 -13.66
CA PRO A 8 -20.23 31.63 -13.12
C PRO A 8 -20.40 31.61 -11.59
N ALA A 9 -20.71 30.44 -11.02
CA ALA A 9 -20.87 30.28 -9.57
C ALA A 9 -19.54 30.38 -8.80
N GLY A 10 -18.39 30.25 -9.47
CA GLY A 10 -17.06 30.29 -8.89
C GLY A 10 -16.30 31.59 -9.11
N GLU A 11 -16.92 32.59 -9.74
CA GLU A 11 -16.30 33.91 -9.95
C GLU A 11 -15.82 34.50 -8.61
N LYS A 12 -14.58 35.00 -8.58
CA LYS A 12 -13.92 35.56 -7.39
C LYS A 12 -13.82 34.61 -6.19
N LYS A 13 -13.91 33.29 -6.41
CA LYS A 13 -13.69 32.27 -5.38
C LYS A 13 -12.39 31.53 -5.62
N GLU A 14 -11.70 31.21 -4.54
CA GLU A 14 -10.51 30.38 -4.55
C GLU A 14 -10.77 29.07 -3.80
N GLY A 15 -10.34 27.96 -4.40
CA GLY A 15 -10.34 26.65 -3.78
C GLY A 15 -9.03 26.38 -3.04
N LEU A 16 -9.13 25.79 -1.85
CA LEU A 16 -7.99 25.25 -1.12
C LEU A 16 -8.05 23.72 -1.15
N ILE A 17 -6.99 23.09 -1.65
CA ILE A 17 -6.84 21.63 -1.59
C ILE A 17 -5.96 21.30 -0.37
N ARG A 18 -6.43 20.36 0.44
CA ARG A 18 -5.72 19.74 1.55
C ARG A 18 -5.92 18.24 1.51
N TYR A 19 -4.91 17.50 1.93
CA TYR A 19 -4.96 16.05 2.07
C TYR A 19 -4.98 15.70 3.56
N PHE A 20 -5.80 14.72 3.90
CA PHE A 20 -5.94 14.21 5.26
C PHE A 20 -5.69 12.70 5.25
N PRO A 21 -5.23 12.11 6.37
CA PRO A 21 -5.05 10.66 6.48
C PRO A 21 -6.34 9.92 6.12
N ALA A 22 -6.22 8.86 5.32
CA ALA A 22 -7.39 8.08 4.90
C ALA A 22 -8.00 7.25 6.04
N GLY A 23 -7.21 6.92 7.07
CA GLY A 23 -7.56 6.00 8.15
C GLY A 23 -6.59 4.82 8.21
N ILE A 24 -7.01 3.72 8.82
CA ILE A 24 -6.15 2.55 9.04
C ILE A 24 -5.91 1.82 7.71
N VAL A 25 -4.64 1.52 7.42
CA VAL A 25 -4.20 0.78 6.23
C VAL A 25 -3.95 -0.69 6.58
N ALA A 26 -4.61 -1.58 5.85
CA ALA A 26 -4.29 -3.00 5.80
C ALA A 26 -3.27 -3.26 4.67
N GLY A 27 -2.04 -3.60 5.04
CA GLY A 27 -0.98 -3.94 4.11
C GLY A 27 -0.74 -5.45 4.03
N ILE A 28 -0.64 -6.01 2.82
CA ILE A 28 -0.27 -7.41 2.60
C ILE A 28 0.86 -7.45 1.57
N ALA A 29 2.02 -7.97 1.96
CA ALA A 29 3.24 -8.00 1.14
C ALA A 29 3.66 -9.43 0.73
N PRO A 30 4.20 -9.63 -0.48
CA PRO A 30 4.61 -10.92 -1.00
C PRO A 30 6.04 -11.28 -0.57
N PHE A 31 6.50 -12.45 -0.99
CA PHE A 31 7.77 -13.01 -0.55
C PHE A 31 9.01 -12.50 -1.29
N ASN A 32 8.87 -12.01 -2.52
CA ASN A 32 9.97 -11.84 -3.48
C ASN A 32 10.87 -10.62 -3.21
N PHE A 33 10.35 -9.60 -2.53
CA PHE A 33 11.14 -8.49 -2.00
C PHE A 33 10.67 -8.20 -0.57
N PRO A 34 11.03 -9.06 0.40
CA PRO A 34 10.37 -9.12 1.69
C PRO A 34 10.47 -7.81 2.48
N LEU A 35 11.59 -7.09 2.36
CA LEU A 35 11.72 -5.75 2.94
C LEU A 35 11.10 -4.67 2.05
N ASN A 36 11.54 -4.57 0.79
CA ASN A 36 11.21 -3.41 -0.05
C ASN A 36 9.69 -3.27 -0.30
N LEU A 37 8.99 -4.37 -0.60
CA LEU A 37 7.55 -4.32 -0.86
C LEU A 37 6.71 -4.11 0.42
N ALA A 38 7.25 -4.44 1.58
CA ALA A 38 6.65 -4.06 2.86
C ALA A 38 6.83 -2.56 3.15
N VAL A 39 8.06 -2.05 2.96
CA VAL A 39 8.38 -0.63 3.16
C VAL A 39 7.59 0.27 2.21
N HIS A 40 7.38 -0.13 0.96
CA HIS A 40 6.50 0.58 0.01
C HIS A 40 5.03 0.68 0.44
N LYS A 41 4.63 0.01 1.52
CA LYS A 41 3.32 0.14 2.16
C LYS A 41 3.43 0.93 3.47
N ILE A 42 4.43 0.63 4.28
CA ILE A 42 4.65 1.22 5.60
C ILE A 42 5.06 2.70 5.50
N ALA A 43 6.12 2.99 4.74
CA ALA A 43 6.68 4.34 4.65
C ALA A 43 5.66 5.39 4.17
N PRO A 44 4.91 5.17 3.05
CA PRO A 44 3.91 6.15 2.63
C PRO A 44 2.72 6.22 3.59
N ALA A 45 2.38 5.15 4.32
CA ALA A 45 1.33 5.22 5.35
C ALA A 45 1.76 6.14 6.50
N ILE A 46 2.99 5.98 7.01
CA ILE A 46 3.58 6.85 8.03
C ILE A 46 3.60 8.30 7.52
N ALA A 47 4.12 8.54 6.31
CA ALA A 47 4.22 9.88 5.73
C ALA A 47 2.84 10.54 5.53
N ALA A 48 1.81 9.76 5.24
CA ALA A 48 0.43 10.24 5.11
C ALA A 48 -0.31 10.38 6.45
N GLY A 49 0.32 10.03 7.58
CA GLY A 49 -0.29 10.04 8.91
C GLY A 49 -1.32 8.92 9.14
N CYS A 50 -1.21 7.82 8.40
CA CYS A 50 -2.09 6.67 8.50
C CYS A 50 -1.46 5.55 9.35
N PRO A 51 -2.14 5.04 10.39
CA PRO A 51 -1.74 3.80 11.04
C PRO A 51 -1.77 2.63 10.06
N VAL A 52 -0.82 1.70 10.15
CA VAL A 52 -0.70 0.56 9.23
C VAL A 52 -0.51 -0.75 9.97
N ILE A 53 -1.29 -1.75 9.56
CA ILE A 53 -1.12 -3.14 9.96
C ILE A 53 -0.65 -3.93 8.74
N LEU A 54 0.55 -4.49 8.81
CA LEU A 54 1.17 -5.27 7.75
C LEU A 54 1.14 -6.76 8.08
N LYS A 55 0.61 -7.56 7.16
CA LYS A 55 0.86 -9.01 7.08
C LYS A 55 1.98 -9.27 6.05
N PRO A 56 3.18 -9.71 6.47
CA PRO A 56 4.21 -10.18 5.55
C PRO A 56 3.91 -11.59 5.03
N SER A 57 4.69 -12.03 4.05
CA SER A 57 4.68 -13.44 3.63
C SER A 57 5.15 -14.35 4.77
N SER A 58 4.44 -15.45 5.02
CA SER A 58 4.82 -16.44 6.03
C SER A 58 6.15 -17.14 5.71
N THR A 59 6.60 -17.12 4.45
CA THR A 59 7.87 -17.74 4.02
C THR A 59 9.10 -16.84 4.22
N THR A 60 8.90 -15.53 4.32
CA THR A 60 10.01 -14.54 4.42
C THR A 60 9.71 -13.41 5.42
N PRO A 61 9.24 -13.69 6.65
CA PRO A 61 8.78 -12.64 7.58
C PRO A 61 9.93 -11.91 8.29
N LEU A 62 11.10 -12.53 8.41
CA LEU A 62 12.15 -12.09 9.34
C LEU A 62 12.64 -10.66 9.06
N SER A 63 12.84 -10.29 7.79
CA SER A 63 13.27 -8.92 7.45
C SER A 63 12.27 -7.86 7.87
N THR A 64 10.97 -8.16 7.77
CA THR A 64 9.92 -7.22 8.22
C THR A 64 9.76 -7.19 9.74
N LEU A 65 10.06 -8.28 10.44
CA LEU A 65 10.04 -8.30 11.89
C LEU A 65 11.23 -7.51 12.46
N LEU A 66 12.42 -7.65 11.88
CA LEU A 66 13.56 -6.80 12.24
C LEU A 66 13.27 -5.31 12.00
N LEU A 67 12.56 -4.97 10.92
CA LEU A 67 12.09 -3.61 10.70
C LEU A 67 11.13 -3.15 11.80
N ALA A 68 10.30 -4.03 12.36
CA ALA A 68 9.41 -3.69 13.47
C ALA A 68 10.22 -3.30 14.72
N GLU A 69 11.31 -4.01 15.03
CA GLU A 69 12.22 -3.68 16.14
C GLU A 69 12.83 -2.28 15.93
N ILE A 70 13.32 -1.98 14.73
CA ILE A 70 13.87 -0.67 14.40
C ILE A 70 12.81 0.44 14.55
N ILE A 71 11.56 0.18 14.15
CA ILE A 71 10.46 1.14 14.27
C ILE A 71 10.08 1.36 15.74
N ASP A 72 10.14 0.33 16.59
CA ASP A 72 9.83 0.42 18.02
C ASP A 72 10.83 1.31 18.79
N GLU A 73 12.05 1.48 18.26
CA GLU A 73 13.06 2.40 18.80
C GLU A 73 12.78 3.88 18.46
N THR A 74 11.73 4.19 17.69
CA THR A 74 11.39 5.56 17.25
C THR A 74 10.29 6.20 18.10
N ASP A 75 10.14 7.52 17.99
CA ASP A 75 9.05 8.27 18.64
C ASP A 75 7.69 8.14 17.93
N LEU A 76 7.53 7.17 17.02
CA LEU A 76 6.23 6.94 16.38
C LEU A 76 5.18 6.58 17.44
N PRO A 77 3.95 7.09 17.33
CA PRO A 77 2.90 6.78 18.29
C PRO A 77 2.68 5.28 18.40
N LYS A 78 2.47 4.77 19.62
CA LYS A 78 2.14 3.36 19.83
C LYS A 78 0.93 2.96 18.99
N GLY A 79 1.07 1.89 18.21
CA GLY A 79 0.03 1.41 17.29
C GLY A 79 0.04 2.08 15.90
N ALA A 80 0.98 2.99 15.61
CA ALA A 80 1.15 3.55 14.28
C ALA A 80 1.56 2.47 13.26
N VAL A 81 2.35 1.48 13.67
CA VAL A 81 2.76 0.34 12.84
C VAL A 81 2.56 -0.95 13.63
N SER A 82 2.02 -1.98 12.98
CA SER A 82 2.04 -3.35 13.50
C SER A 82 2.37 -4.31 12.39
N ILE A 83 3.38 -5.16 12.59
CA ILE A 83 3.79 -6.19 11.63
C ILE A 83 3.47 -7.54 12.23
N LEU A 84 2.52 -8.24 11.62
CA LEU A 84 1.90 -9.43 12.20
C LEU A 84 1.99 -10.59 11.18
N PRO A 85 2.91 -11.55 11.39
CA PRO A 85 2.86 -12.82 10.68
C PRO A 85 1.53 -13.50 11.00
N MET A 86 0.75 -13.79 9.96
CA MET A 86 -0.54 -14.43 10.07
C MET A 86 -0.59 -15.62 9.11
N ASP A 87 -1.45 -16.59 9.38
CA ASP A 87 -1.88 -17.54 8.35
C ASP A 87 -2.84 -16.84 7.35
N ARG A 88 -3.42 -17.63 6.44
CA ARG A 88 -4.34 -17.10 5.43
C ARG A 88 -5.70 -16.73 6.03
N GLU A 89 -6.19 -17.52 6.98
CA GLU A 89 -7.51 -17.34 7.58
C GLU A 89 -7.55 -16.08 8.43
N THR A 90 -6.61 -15.94 9.36
CA THR A 90 -6.44 -14.74 10.20
C THR A 90 -6.18 -13.50 9.35
N GLY A 91 -5.36 -13.65 8.30
CA GLY A 91 -5.07 -12.57 7.35
C GLY A 91 -6.28 -12.03 6.62
N ASN A 92 -7.36 -12.81 6.49
CA ASN A 92 -8.59 -12.37 5.83
C ASN A 92 -9.32 -11.26 6.60
N ILE A 93 -9.06 -11.13 7.92
CA ILE A 93 -9.61 -10.03 8.73
C ILE A 93 -9.14 -8.67 8.19
N LEU A 94 -7.90 -8.57 7.71
CA LEU A 94 -7.37 -7.35 7.08
C LEU A 94 -8.15 -6.95 5.82
N VAL A 95 -8.80 -7.92 5.18
CA VAL A 95 -9.58 -7.71 3.96
C VAL A 95 -11.01 -7.31 4.31
N THR A 96 -11.66 -8.00 5.25
CA THR A 96 -13.10 -7.89 5.49
C THR A 96 -13.48 -6.87 6.57
N ASP A 97 -12.61 -6.61 7.54
CA ASP A 97 -12.94 -5.73 8.67
C ASP A 97 -13.26 -4.30 8.20
N PRO A 98 -14.40 -3.72 8.59
CA PRO A 98 -14.84 -2.40 8.11
C PRO A 98 -14.06 -1.23 8.70
N ARG A 99 -13.22 -1.43 9.73
CA ARG A 99 -12.41 -0.37 10.35
C ARG A 99 -11.22 0.06 9.49
N PHE A 100 -10.76 -0.80 8.57
CA PHE A 100 -9.73 -0.42 7.62
C PHE A 100 -10.30 0.45 6.51
N ALA A 101 -9.68 1.60 6.27
CA ALA A 101 -10.06 2.52 5.21
C ALA A 101 -9.44 2.13 3.86
N LEU A 102 -8.30 1.44 3.88
CA LEU A 102 -7.55 1.05 2.69
C LEU A 102 -6.98 -0.37 2.84
N LEU A 103 -7.17 -1.19 1.80
CA LEU A 103 -6.41 -2.42 1.57
C LEU A 103 -5.35 -2.17 0.50
N SER A 104 -4.07 -2.38 0.81
CA SER A 104 -2.93 -2.33 -0.11
C SER A 104 -2.30 -3.72 -0.23
N PHE A 105 -2.65 -4.44 -1.30
CA PHE A 105 -2.20 -5.79 -1.55
C PHE A 105 -1.17 -5.82 -2.69
N THR A 106 -0.09 -6.58 -2.50
CA THR A 106 0.81 -6.96 -3.58
C THR A 106 0.93 -8.49 -3.62
N GLY A 107 0.72 -9.11 -4.78
CA GLY A 107 0.75 -10.57 -4.91
C GLY A 107 0.11 -11.08 -6.19
N SER A 108 -0.41 -12.31 -6.17
CA SER A 108 -0.96 -12.92 -7.39
C SER A 108 -2.30 -12.29 -7.80
N PRO A 109 -2.58 -12.18 -9.12
CA PRO A 109 -3.85 -11.66 -9.62
C PRO A 109 -5.06 -12.40 -9.05
N GLU A 110 -5.00 -13.74 -9.01
CA GLU A 110 -6.10 -14.58 -8.51
C GLU A 110 -6.49 -14.23 -7.06
N VAL A 111 -5.50 -14.04 -6.19
CA VAL A 111 -5.75 -13.69 -4.78
C VAL A 111 -6.22 -12.25 -4.67
N GLY A 112 -5.58 -11.31 -5.38
CA GLY A 112 -5.92 -9.89 -5.32
C GLY A 112 -7.36 -9.61 -5.73
N TRP A 113 -7.85 -10.22 -6.81
CA TRP A 113 -9.23 -10.03 -7.25
C TRP A 113 -10.25 -10.63 -6.28
N LYS A 114 -9.96 -11.80 -5.69
CA LYS A 114 -10.79 -12.38 -4.62
C LYS A 114 -10.87 -11.45 -3.40
N MET A 115 -9.74 -10.87 -2.99
CA MET A 115 -9.70 -9.92 -1.87
C MET A 115 -10.51 -8.65 -2.18
N LYS A 116 -10.40 -8.11 -3.39
CA LYS A 116 -11.19 -6.93 -3.79
C LYS A 116 -12.69 -7.19 -3.72
N ALA A 117 -13.15 -8.38 -4.12
CA ALA A 117 -14.56 -8.75 -4.02
C ALA A 117 -15.06 -8.82 -2.56
N ALA A 118 -14.18 -9.21 -1.62
CA ALA A 118 -14.49 -9.33 -0.20
C ALA A 118 -14.26 -8.04 0.62
N ALA A 119 -13.63 -7.01 0.05
CA ALA A 119 -13.16 -5.84 0.80
C ALA A 119 -14.27 -4.90 1.31
N GLY A 120 -15.51 -5.04 0.82
CA GLY A 120 -16.61 -4.14 1.19
C GLY A 120 -16.38 -2.71 0.68
N LYS A 121 -16.48 -1.71 1.57
CA LYS A 121 -16.47 -0.27 1.19
C LYS A 121 -15.09 0.38 1.17
N LYS A 122 -14.07 -0.28 1.72
CA LYS A 122 -12.72 0.29 1.84
C LYS A 122 -12.09 0.48 0.46
N LYS A 123 -11.20 1.46 0.33
CA LYS A 123 -10.40 1.62 -0.89
C LYS A 123 -9.52 0.39 -1.06
N VAL A 124 -9.35 -0.07 -2.30
CA VAL A 124 -8.49 -1.23 -2.62
C VAL A 124 -7.46 -0.83 -3.64
N VAL A 125 -6.19 -1.10 -3.34
CA VAL A 125 -5.05 -0.97 -4.25
C VAL A 125 -4.46 -2.36 -4.43
N LEU A 126 -4.36 -2.80 -5.67
CA LEU A 126 -3.85 -4.11 -6.05
C LEU A 126 -2.64 -3.95 -6.98
N GLU A 127 -1.47 -4.38 -6.50
CA GLU A 127 -0.27 -4.53 -7.33
C GLU A 127 -0.08 -6.01 -7.64
N LEU A 128 -0.41 -6.40 -8.87
CA LEU A 128 -0.50 -7.81 -9.26
C LEU A 128 0.67 -8.23 -10.15
N GLY A 129 0.71 -9.52 -10.50
CA GLY A 129 1.69 -10.02 -11.46
C GLY A 129 1.58 -9.34 -12.82
N GLY A 130 2.73 -9.21 -13.49
CA GLY A 130 2.85 -8.74 -14.86
C GLY A 130 3.67 -9.70 -15.71
N ASN A 131 3.57 -9.54 -17.03
CA ASN A 131 4.33 -10.28 -18.05
C ASN A 131 5.14 -9.29 -18.89
N ALA A 132 6.01 -8.52 -18.23
CA ALA A 132 6.78 -7.46 -18.89
C ALA A 132 7.66 -8.02 -20.02
N GLY A 133 7.61 -7.34 -21.17
CA GLY A 133 8.47 -7.63 -22.32
C GLY A 133 9.53 -6.55 -22.52
N LEU A 134 10.67 -6.94 -23.08
CA LEU A 134 11.73 -6.03 -23.53
C LEU A 134 11.69 -5.96 -25.06
N ILE A 135 11.58 -4.77 -25.63
CA ILE A 135 11.63 -4.54 -27.08
C ILE A 135 12.98 -3.94 -27.44
N VAL A 136 13.80 -4.72 -28.15
CA VAL A 136 15.08 -4.26 -28.70
C VAL A 136 14.86 -3.84 -30.15
N THR A 137 15.08 -2.56 -30.45
CA THR A 137 14.89 -2.01 -31.80
C THR A 137 16.16 -2.19 -32.64
N LYS A 138 16.05 -2.04 -33.96
CA LYS A 138 17.19 -2.22 -34.89
C LYS A 138 18.37 -1.29 -34.63
N SER A 139 18.15 -0.15 -33.98
CA SER A 139 19.18 0.84 -33.67
C SER A 139 19.77 0.68 -32.26
N ALA A 140 19.38 -0.36 -31.53
CA ALA A 140 19.89 -0.59 -30.18
C ALA A 140 21.36 -1.05 -30.23
N ASP A 141 22.16 -0.53 -29.30
CA ASP A 141 23.48 -1.10 -29.02
C ASP A 141 23.29 -2.40 -28.24
N ILE A 142 23.55 -3.52 -28.91
CA ILE A 142 23.35 -4.86 -28.34
C ILE A 142 24.32 -5.15 -27.18
N SER A 143 25.42 -4.42 -27.06
CA SER A 143 26.34 -4.61 -25.94
C SER A 143 25.84 -4.01 -24.63
N ASP A 144 24.86 -3.11 -24.70
CA ASP A 144 24.24 -2.39 -23.56
C ASP A 144 22.76 -2.75 -23.35
N ALA A 145 22.12 -3.46 -24.30
CA ALA A 145 20.71 -3.85 -24.29
C ALA A 145 20.45 -5.23 -23.67
#